data_AF-A0A7W1SXP1-F1
#
_entry.id   AF-A0A7W1SXP1-F1
#
_cell.length_a   1.000
_cell.length_b   1.000
_cell.length_c   1.000
_cell.angle_alpha   90.00
_cell.angle_beta   90.00
_cell.angle_gamma   90.00
#
_symmetry.space_group_name_H-M   'P 1'
#
loop_
_entity.id
_entity.type
_entity.pdbx_description
1 polymer ?
#
loop_
_entity_poly.entity_id
_entity_poly.type
_entity_poly.pdbx_seq_one_letter_code
_entity_poly.pdbx_strand_id
1 'polypeptide(L)'
;TELPRAELRRPYQATLQAVGGITPYHWEITSGSPPPGIVLGTDGTLSGSASQPGDFRFTVTLSDGAKPAHQLNREFTLSVVTPLLAEWGRPPKVNGQRLEGSIKVSNATDHDFDLTMVALAVAENGRATAVGYQRLKVASGAVGTELPFAQDLPFGTYQLNVDVVAEVASTQAIYRARLVPDQPIKVEQGP
;
A
#
# COMPACT_ATOMS: atom_id res chain seq x y z
N THR A 1 8.43 15.18 17.70
CA THR A 1 8.41 15.63 16.29
C THR A 1 7.90 14.47 15.48
N GLU A 2 6.68 14.57 14.99
CA GLU A 2 6.08 13.54 14.15
C GLU A 2 6.58 13.72 12.70
N LEU A 3 6.94 12.62 12.06
CA LEU A 3 7.27 12.62 10.64
C LEU A 3 5.97 12.42 9.84
N PRO A 4 5.82 13.08 8.68
CA PRO A 4 4.77 12.71 7.73
C PRO A 4 4.89 11.22 7.41
N ARG A 5 3.75 10.54 7.27
CA ARG A 5 3.77 9.13 6.82
C ARG A 5 4.38 9.03 5.42
N ALA A 6 5.05 7.92 5.16
CA ALA A 6 5.48 7.56 3.82
C ALA A 6 4.49 6.60 3.17
N GLU A 7 4.37 6.69 1.86
CA GLU A 7 3.63 5.70 1.06
C GLU A 7 4.61 4.67 0.48
N LEU A 8 4.25 3.40 0.57
CA LEU A 8 5.05 2.29 0.05
C LEU A 8 5.39 2.52 -1.43
N ARG A 9 6.69 2.47 -1.76
CA ARG A 9 7.25 2.65 -3.11
C ARG A 9 6.96 4.01 -3.76
N ARG A 10 6.63 5.03 -2.97
CA ARG A 10 6.53 6.42 -3.43
C ARG A 10 7.73 7.24 -2.95
N PRO A 11 8.08 8.32 -3.69
CA PRO A 11 9.05 9.29 -3.21
C PRO A 11 8.61 9.88 -1.86
N TYR A 12 9.53 9.93 -0.93
CA TYR A 12 9.38 10.54 0.38
C TYR A 12 10.51 11.56 0.57
N GLN A 13 10.17 12.70 1.18
CA GLN A 13 11.14 13.72 1.59
C GLN A 13 10.64 14.42 2.85
N ALA A 14 11.46 14.45 3.89
CA ALA A 14 11.22 15.23 5.09
C ALA A 14 12.55 15.73 5.66
N THR A 15 12.64 17.03 5.95
CA THR A 15 13.86 17.64 6.51
C THR A 15 13.74 17.80 8.01
N LEU A 16 14.71 17.26 8.74
CA LEU A 16 14.85 17.48 10.17
C LEU A 16 15.36 18.90 10.41
N GLN A 17 14.74 19.62 11.34
CA GLN A 17 15.11 21.00 11.66
C GLN A 17 15.80 21.08 13.01
N ALA A 18 16.83 21.91 13.06
CA ALA A 18 17.54 22.29 14.28
C ALA A 18 17.48 23.80 14.46
N VAL A 19 17.41 24.25 15.72
CA VAL A 19 17.40 25.68 16.08
C VAL A 19 18.43 25.90 17.18
N GLY A 20 19.25 26.95 17.03
CA GLY A 20 20.33 27.29 17.98
C GLY A 20 21.62 26.50 17.73
N GLY A 21 22.58 26.57 18.65
CA GLY A 21 23.90 25.95 18.46
C GLY A 21 24.74 26.63 17.37
N ILE A 22 25.89 26.03 17.07
CA ILE A 22 26.84 26.55 16.08
C ILE A 22 26.82 25.66 14.83
N THR A 23 26.65 26.25 13.64
CA THR A 23 26.78 25.50 12.38
C THR A 23 28.26 25.20 12.06
N PRO A 24 28.60 24.10 11.36
CA PRO A 24 27.69 23.15 10.71
C PRO A 24 27.06 22.16 11.69
N TYR A 25 25.86 21.69 11.33
CA TYR A 25 25.20 20.58 12.02
C TYR A 25 25.61 19.26 11.40
N HIS A 26 25.81 18.24 12.23
CA HIS A 26 26.08 16.87 11.83
C HIS A 26 24.94 15.96 12.30
N TRP A 27 24.30 15.29 11.35
CA TRP A 27 23.17 14.41 11.58
C TRP A 27 23.59 12.95 11.39
N GLU A 28 23.26 12.10 12.36
CA GLU A 28 23.59 10.68 12.31
C GLU A 28 22.46 9.84 12.90
N ILE A 29 22.15 8.70 12.28
CA ILE A 29 21.27 7.69 12.89
C ILE A 29 22.11 6.81 13.80
N THR A 30 21.86 6.86 15.10
CA THR A 30 22.67 6.19 16.12
C THR A 30 22.00 4.95 16.72
N SER A 31 20.70 4.74 16.48
CA SER A 31 19.97 3.55 16.91
C SER A 31 18.75 3.29 16.03
N GLY A 32 18.34 2.02 15.92
CA GLY A 32 17.28 1.59 15.02
C GLY A 32 17.64 1.81 13.56
N SER A 33 16.65 1.75 12.68
CA SER A 33 16.84 2.05 11.27
C SER A 33 15.60 2.71 10.68
N PRO A 34 15.76 3.65 9.73
CA PRO A 34 14.65 4.12 8.94
C PRO A 34 14.07 2.98 8.07
N PRO A 35 12.92 3.17 7.42
CA PRO A 35 12.40 2.18 6.49
C PRO A 35 13.42 1.85 5.39
N PRO A 36 13.56 0.58 4.98
CA PRO A 36 14.44 0.21 3.88
C PRO A 36 14.13 1.04 2.62
N GLY A 37 15.15 1.71 2.07
CA GLY A 37 15.02 2.62 0.93
C GLY A 37 14.84 4.10 1.27
N ILE A 38 14.78 4.46 2.57
CA ILE A 38 14.87 5.82 3.07
C ILE A 38 16.26 6.04 3.70
N VAL A 39 16.90 7.16 3.35
CA VAL A 39 18.25 7.52 3.81
C VAL A 39 18.23 8.92 4.43
N LEU A 40 19.00 9.12 5.49
CA LEU A 40 19.28 10.44 6.07
C LEU A 40 20.48 11.09 5.36
N GLY A 41 20.26 12.23 4.73
CA GLY A 41 21.30 13.07 4.14
C GLY A 41 22.09 13.84 5.20
N THR A 42 23.27 14.32 4.82
CA THR A 42 24.13 15.16 5.69
C THR A 42 23.51 16.53 6.00
N ASP A 43 22.52 16.96 5.23
CA ASP A 43 21.70 18.14 5.43
C ASP A 43 20.54 17.94 6.42
N GLY A 44 20.37 16.72 6.93
CA GLY A 44 19.26 16.35 7.81
C GLY A 44 18.00 15.94 7.05
N THR A 45 18.05 15.78 5.73
CA THR A 45 16.89 15.36 4.92
C THR A 45 16.76 13.83 4.88
N LEU A 46 15.64 13.29 5.37
CA LEU A 46 15.21 11.92 5.11
C LEU A 46 14.57 11.86 3.74
N SER A 47 15.12 11.06 2.82
CA SER A 47 14.58 10.93 1.47
C SER A 47 14.75 9.52 0.88
N GLY A 48 13.94 9.21 -0.12
CA GLY A 48 14.00 7.95 -0.87
C GLY A 48 12.62 7.36 -1.15
N SER A 49 12.54 6.04 -1.27
CA SER A 49 11.27 5.33 -1.41
C SER A 49 11.29 4.06 -0.58
N ALA A 50 10.38 3.97 0.39
CA ALA A 50 10.30 2.81 1.27
C ALA A 50 9.90 1.55 0.48
N SER A 51 10.55 0.42 0.75
CA SER A 51 10.26 -0.86 0.09
C SER A 51 9.42 -1.81 0.94
N GLN A 52 9.20 -1.50 2.21
CA GLN A 52 8.41 -2.29 3.16
C GLN A 52 7.46 -1.40 3.96
N PRO A 53 6.17 -1.80 4.12
CA PRO A 53 5.25 -1.10 5.01
C PRO A 53 5.55 -1.42 6.49
N GLY A 54 5.10 -0.56 7.40
CA GLY A 54 5.26 -0.74 8.84
C GLY A 54 5.70 0.52 9.56
N ASP A 55 5.80 0.43 10.88
CA ASP A 55 6.32 1.51 11.74
C ASP A 55 7.79 1.29 12.03
N PHE A 56 8.63 2.26 11.66
CA PHE A 56 10.07 2.19 11.84
C PHE A 56 10.51 3.22 12.87
N ARG A 57 11.11 2.75 13.97
CA ARG A 57 11.64 3.60 15.03
C ARG A 57 13.16 3.71 14.92
N PHE A 58 13.67 4.93 14.95
CA PHE A 58 15.11 5.20 14.90
C PHE A 58 15.45 6.47 15.67
N THR A 59 16.67 6.52 16.21
CA THR A 59 17.19 7.69 16.92
C THR A 59 18.17 8.43 16.02
N VAL A 60 17.96 9.74 15.90
CA VAL A 60 18.90 10.65 15.25
C VAL A 60 19.64 11.45 16.32
N THR A 61 20.96 11.43 16.24
CA THR A 61 21.86 12.30 17.00
C THR A 61 22.24 13.48 16.12
N LEU A 62 22.00 14.68 16.65
CA LEU A 62 22.44 15.94 16.09
C LEU A 62 23.62 16.44 16.90
N SER A 63 24.75 16.72 16.25
CA SER A 63 25.90 17.43 16.85
C SER A 63 26.05 18.81 16.21
N ASP A 64 26.31 19.84 17.03
CA ASP A 64 26.66 21.17 16.52
C ASP A 64 28.19 21.34 16.37
N GLY A 65 28.61 22.46 15.79
CA GLY A 65 30.01 22.81 15.54
C GLY A 65 30.75 23.44 16.73
N ALA A 66 30.17 23.44 17.93
CA ALA A 66 30.83 23.99 19.12
C ALA A 66 32.06 23.16 19.53
N LYS A 67 32.90 23.71 20.42
CA LYS A 67 34.08 23.02 20.98
C LYS A 67 34.06 23.15 22.50
N PRO A 68 33.67 22.10 23.25
CA PRO A 68 33.15 20.80 22.78
C PRO A 68 31.79 20.91 22.08
N ALA A 69 31.46 19.96 21.21
CA ALA A 69 30.20 19.93 20.49
C ALA A 69 29.03 19.66 21.46
N HIS A 70 27.92 20.36 21.26
CA HIS A 70 26.67 20.02 21.91
C HIS A 70 25.96 18.94 21.10
N GLN A 71 25.35 17.98 21.81
CA GLN A 71 24.61 16.88 21.19
C GLN A 71 23.17 16.85 21.64
N LEU A 72 22.29 16.48 20.72
CA LEU A 72 20.89 16.23 20.97
C LEU A 72 20.47 14.91 20.33
N ASN A 73 19.86 14.04 21.14
CA ASN A 73 19.27 12.79 20.67
C ASN A 73 17.75 12.93 20.57
N ARG A 74 17.18 12.46 19.47
CA ARG A 74 15.73 12.42 19.25
C ARG A 74 15.33 11.11 18.58
N GLU A 75 14.36 10.43 19.17
CA GLU A 75 13.70 9.30 18.54
C GLU A 75 12.63 9.80 17.56
N PHE A 76 12.55 9.15 16.41
CA PHE A 76 11.55 9.35 15.38
C PHE A 76 10.85 8.04 15.08
N THR A 77 9.57 8.13 14.73
CA THR A 77 8.82 7.04 14.12
C THR A 77 8.40 7.47 12.72
N LEU A 78 8.72 6.65 11.72
CA LEU A 78 8.22 6.82 10.35
C LEU A 78 7.31 5.65 10.00
N SER A 79 6.01 5.95 9.84
CA SER A 79 5.00 5.00 9.40
C SER A 79 4.98 4.93 7.87
N VAL A 80 5.15 3.72 7.33
CA VAL A 80 5.02 3.43 5.90
C VAL A 80 3.72 2.67 5.66
N VAL A 81 2.81 3.27 4.89
CA VAL A 81 1.50 2.67 4.59
C VAL A 81 1.45 2.07 3.20
N THR A 82 0.69 0.99 3.02
CA THR A 82 0.31 0.49 1.69
C THR A 82 -0.87 1.32 1.18
N PRO A 83 -0.71 2.16 0.14
CA PRO A 83 -1.71 3.15 -0.25
C PRO A 83 -3.08 2.53 -0.62
N LEU A 84 -3.05 1.53 -1.50
CA LEU A 84 -4.18 0.68 -1.85
C LEU A 84 -3.88 -0.73 -1.36
N LEU A 85 -4.63 -1.17 -0.34
CA LEU A 85 -4.61 -2.55 0.12
C LEU A 85 -5.85 -3.25 -0.42
N ALA A 86 -5.68 -4.38 -1.11
CA ALA A 86 -6.77 -5.24 -1.54
C ALA A 86 -6.53 -6.65 -1.00
N GLU A 87 -7.54 -7.21 -0.34
CA GLU A 87 -7.49 -8.53 0.30
C GLU A 87 -8.76 -9.32 -0.01
N TRP A 88 -8.73 -10.64 0.12
CA TRP A 88 -9.96 -11.43 0.05
C TRP A 88 -10.85 -11.11 1.25
N GLY A 89 -12.08 -10.64 0.99
CA GLY A 89 -13.13 -10.53 2.00
C GLY A 89 -13.79 -11.89 2.22
N ARG A 90 -14.30 -12.45 1.11
CA ARG A 90 -14.77 -13.83 0.99
C ARG A 90 -14.01 -14.46 -0.16
N PRO A 91 -13.12 -15.45 0.11
CA PRO A 91 -12.43 -16.16 -0.95
C PRO A 91 -13.42 -16.73 -1.97
N PRO A 92 -13.04 -16.79 -3.25
CA PRO A 92 -13.93 -17.26 -4.30
C PRO A 92 -14.33 -18.70 -4.06
N LYS A 93 -15.63 -18.95 -4.14
CA LYS A 93 -16.24 -20.26 -3.97
C LYS A 93 -17.22 -20.51 -5.11
N VAL A 94 -17.37 -21.78 -5.46
CA VAL A 94 -18.40 -22.23 -6.40
C VAL A 94 -19.53 -22.91 -5.64
N ASN A 95 -20.77 -22.53 -5.95
CA ASN A 95 -21.99 -23.16 -5.46
C ASN A 95 -22.85 -23.58 -6.67
N GLY A 96 -22.82 -24.86 -7.02
CA GLY A 96 -23.36 -25.34 -8.29
C GLY A 96 -22.58 -24.75 -9.47
N GLN A 97 -23.23 -23.93 -10.30
CA GLN A 97 -22.59 -23.19 -11.39
C GLN A 97 -22.13 -21.77 -11.00
N ARG A 98 -22.51 -21.31 -9.81
CA ARG A 98 -22.29 -19.92 -9.40
C ARG A 98 -20.92 -19.76 -8.76
N LEU A 99 -20.05 -18.98 -9.39
CA LEU A 99 -18.86 -18.45 -8.75
C LEU A 99 -19.25 -17.19 -7.96
N GLU A 100 -18.86 -17.11 -6.69
CA GLU A 100 -19.10 -15.95 -5.84
C GLU A 100 -17.92 -15.69 -4.90
N GLY A 101 -17.74 -14.43 -4.53
CA GLY A 101 -16.72 -13.99 -3.58
C GLY A 101 -16.78 -12.49 -3.35
N SER A 102 -15.82 -11.98 -2.59
CA SER A 102 -15.63 -10.54 -2.42
C SER A 102 -14.19 -10.22 -2.11
N ILE A 103 -13.78 -9.01 -2.45
CA ILE A 103 -12.54 -8.42 -1.95
C ILE A 103 -12.87 -7.32 -0.95
N LYS A 104 -11.93 -6.99 -0.08
CA LYS A 104 -11.95 -5.79 0.75
C LYS A 104 -10.86 -4.86 0.25
N VAL A 105 -11.19 -3.59 0.07
CA VAL A 105 -10.24 -2.55 -0.32
C VAL A 105 -10.11 -1.50 0.77
N SER A 106 -8.87 -1.08 1.05
CA SER A 106 -8.59 0.02 1.98
C SER A 106 -7.80 1.12 1.28
N ASN A 107 -8.09 2.36 1.64
CA ASN A 107 -7.42 3.56 1.18
C ASN A 107 -6.64 4.19 2.34
N ALA A 108 -5.33 3.98 2.36
CA ALA A 108 -4.45 4.55 3.38
C ALA A 108 -3.86 5.90 2.96
N THR A 109 -4.32 6.51 1.87
CA THR A 109 -3.88 7.84 1.41
C THR A 109 -4.70 8.95 2.04
N ASP A 110 -4.32 10.20 1.81
CA ASP A 110 -4.97 11.43 2.28
C ASP A 110 -5.95 11.98 1.23
N HIS A 111 -6.17 11.22 0.17
CA HIS A 111 -7.05 11.56 -0.93
C HIS A 111 -8.07 10.46 -1.16
N ASP A 112 -9.25 10.84 -1.67
CA ASP A 112 -10.24 9.86 -2.12
C ASP A 112 -9.74 9.15 -3.38
N PHE A 113 -10.06 7.86 -3.48
CA PHE A 113 -9.86 7.10 -4.71
C PHE A 113 -11.11 7.15 -5.59
N ASP A 114 -10.93 7.33 -6.90
CA ASP A 114 -11.82 6.76 -7.91
C ASP A 114 -11.32 5.34 -8.20
N LEU A 115 -12.03 4.35 -7.66
CA LEU A 115 -11.60 2.96 -7.68
C LEU A 115 -12.42 2.17 -8.69
N THR A 116 -11.73 1.41 -9.54
CA THR A 116 -12.32 0.41 -10.43
C THR A 116 -11.83 -0.98 -10.04
N MET A 117 -12.75 -1.91 -9.82
CA MET A 117 -12.48 -3.34 -9.66
C MET A 117 -13.00 -4.09 -10.88
N VAL A 118 -12.17 -4.99 -11.42
CA VAL A 118 -12.57 -5.96 -12.45
C VAL A 118 -12.17 -7.36 -12.00
N ALA A 119 -13.14 -8.27 -11.92
CA ALA A 119 -12.91 -9.69 -11.68
C ALA A 119 -13.17 -10.47 -12.98
N LEU A 120 -12.16 -11.15 -13.48
CA LEU A 120 -12.19 -11.94 -14.72
C LEU A 120 -11.94 -13.41 -14.42
N ALA A 121 -12.88 -14.27 -14.79
CA ALA A 121 -12.69 -15.72 -14.84
C ALA A 121 -12.27 -16.12 -16.26
N VAL A 122 -11.04 -16.60 -16.42
CA VAL A 122 -10.49 -17.03 -17.70
C VAL A 122 -10.52 -18.54 -17.78
N ALA A 123 -11.30 -19.10 -18.70
CA ALA A 123 -11.39 -20.54 -18.92
C ALA A 123 -10.10 -21.08 -19.57
N GLU A 124 -9.88 -22.40 -19.47
CA GLU A 124 -8.70 -23.07 -20.09
C GLU A 124 -8.58 -22.83 -21.61
N ASN A 125 -9.70 -22.63 -22.30
CA ASN A 125 -9.72 -22.29 -23.72
C ASN A 125 -9.42 -20.80 -24.02
N GLY A 126 -9.05 -20.02 -23.01
CA GLY A 126 -8.71 -18.59 -23.10
C GLY A 126 -9.90 -17.63 -23.07
N ARG A 127 -11.15 -18.13 -23.02
CA ARG A 127 -12.32 -17.26 -22.94
C ARG A 127 -12.40 -16.59 -21.57
N ALA A 128 -12.34 -15.26 -21.55
CA ALA A 128 -12.53 -14.47 -20.34
C ALA A 128 -14.01 -14.10 -20.14
N THR A 129 -14.52 -14.27 -18.92
CA THR A 129 -15.84 -13.83 -18.50
C THR A 129 -15.66 -12.84 -17.34
N ALA A 130 -16.23 -11.64 -17.47
CA ALA A 130 -16.30 -10.71 -16.35
C ALA A 130 -17.31 -11.25 -15.32
N VAL A 131 -16.81 -11.55 -14.12
CA VAL A 131 -17.61 -12.07 -13.00
C VAL A 131 -17.87 -11.02 -11.92
N GLY A 132 -17.25 -9.85 -12.06
CA GLY A 132 -17.50 -8.67 -11.23
C GLY A 132 -16.93 -7.40 -11.88
N TYR A 133 -17.69 -6.33 -11.81
CA TYR A 133 -17.24 -4.98 -12.15
C TYR A 133 -17.84 -4.01 -11.15
N GLN A 134 -17.01 -3.16 -10.56
CA GLN A 134 -17.47 -2.06 -9.71
C GLN A 134 -16.60 -0.84 -9.96
N ARG A 135 -17.23 0.33 -9.98
CA ARG A 135 -16.56 1.62 -9.94
C ARG A 135 -17.20 2.48 -8.86
N LEU A 136 -16.40 2.94 -7.92
CA LEU A 136 -16.88 3.68 -6.76
C LEU A 136 -15.82 4.62 -6.22
N LYS A 137 -16.27 5.63 -5.47
CA LYS A 137 -15.38 6.41 -4.63
C LYS A 137 -15.06 5.63 -3.36
N VAL A 138 -13.77 5.59 -2.98
CA VAL A 138 -13.34 5.07 -1.68
C VAL A 138 -12.65 6.21 -0.93
N ALA A 139 -13.31 6.66 0.14
CA ALA A 139 -12.86 7.83 0.90
C ALA A 139 -11.44 7.64 1.45
N SER A 140 -10.71 8.74 1.60
CA SER A 140 -9.43 8.77 2.34
C SER A 140 -9.60 8.12 3.72
N GLY A 141 -8.67 7.25 4.09
CA GLY A 141 -8.71 6.53 5.36
C GLY A 141 -9.76 5.42 5.46
N ALA A 142 -10.52 5.13 4.40
CA ALA A 142 -11.48 4.03 4.41
C ALA A 142 -10.78 2.68 4.60
N VAL A 143 -11.31 1.85 5.50
CA VAL A 143 -10.77 0.53 5.83
C VAL A 143 -11.78 -0.54 5.45
N GLY A 144 -11.35 -1.47 4.59
CA GLY A 144 -12.06 -2.72 4.34
C GLY A 144 -13.40 -2.58 3.61
N THR A 145 -13.55 -1.63 2.69
CA THR A 145 -14.72 -1.52 1.81
C THR A 145 -14.91 -2.82 1.02
N GLU A 146 -16.02 -3.52 1.25
CA GLU A 146 -16.28 -4.82 0.63
C GLU A 146 -16.84 -4.65 -0.80
N LEU A 147 -16.22 -5.31 -1.76
CA LEU A 147 -16.61 -5.34 -3.16
C LEU A 147 -16.93 -6.78 -3.58
N PRO A 148 -18.23 -7.16 -3.60
CA PRO A 148 -18.63 -8.49 -4.03
C PRO A 148 -18.53 -8.69 -5.55
N PHE A 149 -18.34 -9.94 -5.96
CA PHE A 149 -18.47 -10.39 -7.34
C PHE A 149 -19.18 -11.74 -7.34
N ALA A 150 -20.00 -11.99 -8.35
CA ALA A 150 -20.65 -13.27 -8.53
C ALA A 150 -21.20 -13.41 -9.94
N GLN A 151 -21.08 -14.61 -10.51
CA GLN A 151 -21.55 -14.92 -11.85
C GLN A 151 -21.73 -16.43 -12.01
N ASP A 152 -22.75 -16.82 -12.76
CA ASP A 152 -22.91 -18.22 -13.16
C ASP A 152 -21.97 -18.50 -14.35
N LEU A 153 -21.18 -19.55 -14.23
CA LEU A 153 -20.19 -19.95 -15.21
C LEU A 153 -20.53 -21.33 -15.77
N PRO A 154 -20.26 -21.58 -17.06
CA PRO A 154 -20.27 -22.93 -17.60
C PRO A 154 -19.30 -23.84 -16.87
N PHE A 155 -19.53 -25.15 -16.95
CA PHE A 155 -18.61 -26.13 -16.38
C PHE A 155 -17.20 -25.98 -16.96
N GLY A 156 -16.20 -26.19 -16.11
CA GLY A 156 -14.80 -26.09 -16.48
C GLY A 156 -13.92 -25.54 -15.38
N THR A 157 -12.64 -25.41 -15.71
CA THR A 157 -11.62 -24.80 -14.85
C THR A 157 -11.37 -23.36 -15.27
N TYR A 158 -11.26 -22.46 -14.30
CA TYR A 158 -11.06 -21.03 -14.52
C TYR A 158 -9.90 -20.50 -13.68
N GLN A 159 -9.07 -19.66 -14.30
CA GLN A 159 -8.17 -18.78 -13.58
C GLN A 159 -8.91 -17.48 -13.26
N LEU A 160 -9.15 -17.22 -11.98
CA LEU A 160 -9.74 -15.96 -11.53
C LEU A 160 -8.64 -14.92 -11.31
N ASN A 161 -8.80 -13.76 -11.94
CA ASN A 161 -7.97 -12.59 -11.70
C ASN A 161 -8.87 -11.44 -11.23
N VAL A 162 -8.56 -10.86 -10.08
CA VAL A 162 -9.22 -9.63 -9.60
C VAL A 162 -8.21 -8.50 -9.62
N ASP A 163 -8.40 -7.55 -10.54
CA ASP A 163 -7.58 -6.36 -10.67
C ASP A 163 -8.32 -5.16 -10.07
N VAL A 164 -7.61 -4.41 -9.24
CA VAL A 164 -8.11 -3.17 -8.62
C VAL A 164 -7.19 -2.04 -9.03
N VAL A 165 -7.78 -0.98 -9.57
CA VAL A 165 -7.09 0.26 -9.93
C VAL A 165 -7.74 1.40 -9.18
N ALA A 166 -6.94 2.16 -8.43
CA ALA A 166 -7.36 3.36 -7.74
C ALA A 166 -6.64 4.57 -8.31
N GLU A 167 -7.40 5.58 -8.70
CA GLU A 167 -6.89 6.84 -9.25
C GLU A 167 -7.14 7.98 -8.26
N VAL A 168 -6.12 8.82 -8.06
CA VAL A 168 -6.21 10.07 -7.30
C VAL A 168 -6.06 11.23 -8.27
N ALA A 169 -7.18 11.86 -8.63
CA ALA A 169 -7.20 12.88 -9.69
C ALA A 169 -6.33 14.11 -9.39
N SER A 170 -6.24 14.52 -8.12
CA SER A 170 -5.47 15.71 -7.70
C SER A 170 -3.97 15.57 -7.89
N THR A 171 -3.44 14.35 -7.80
CA THR A 171 -2.01 14.05 -7.91
C THR A 171 -1.66 13.26 -9.16
N GLN A 172 -2.67 12.88 -9.95
CA GLN A 172 -2.56 11.92 -11.06
C GLN A 172 -1.93 10.57 -10.66
N ALA A 173 -1.97 10.25 -9.36
CA ALA A 173 -1.43 9.00 -8.86
C ALA A 173 -2.36 7.83 -9.20
N ILE A 174 -1.76 6.73 -9.62
CA ILE A 174 -2.46 5.46 -9.86
C ILE A 174 -1.85 4.41 -8.94
N TYR A 175 -2.72 3.71 -8.21
CA TYR A 175 -2.38 2.56 -7.38
C TYR A 175 -3.06 1.33 -7.93
N ARG A 176 -2.37 0.18 -7.85
CA ARG A 176 -2.87 -1.09 -8.40
C ARG A 176 -2.65 -2.21 -7.41
N ALA A 177 -3.63 -3.09 -7.31
CA ALA A 177 -3.53 -4.34 -6.59
C ALA A 177 -4.14 -5.46 -7.43
N ARG A 178 -3.61 -6.68 -7.28
CA ARG A 178 -4.09 -7.87 -7.96
C ARG A 178 -4.25 -8.99 -6.95
N LEU A 179 -5.38 -9.68 -7.02
CA LEU A 179 -5.68 -10.87 -6.23
C LEU A 179 -5.92 -12.05 -7.20
N VAL A 180 -5.22 -13.14 -6.96
CA VAL A 180 -5.37 -14.41 -7.66
C VAL A 180 -5.49 -15.50 -6.60
N PRO A 181 -6.47 -16.41 -6.68
CA PRO A 181 -6.56 -17.52 -5.74
C PRO A 181 -5.38 -18.48 -5.91
N ASP A 182 -5.00 -19.17 -4.84
CA ASP A 182 -3.86 -20.11 -4.87
C ASP A 182 -4.10 -21.31 -5.79
N GLN A 183 -5.36 -21.62 -6.09
CA GLN A 183 -5.77 -22.72 -6.95
C GLN A 183 -6.78 -22.25 -7.99
N PRO A 184 -6.79 -22.84 -9.20
CA PRO A 184 -7.84 -22.60 -10.17
C PRO A 184 -9.23 -22.92 -9.63
N ILE A 185 -10.23 -22.18 -10.10
CA ILE A 185 -11.63 -22.37 -9.74
C ILE A 185 -12.22 -23.48 -10.62
N LYS A 186 -12.80 -24.51 -9.99
CA LYS A 186 -13.50 -25.58 -10.70
C LYS A 186 -15.01 -25.41 -10.56
N VAL A 187 -15.69 -25.38 -11.70
CA VAL A 187 -17.14 -25.42 -11.78
C VAL A 187 -17.53 -26.80 -12.28
N GLU A 188 -18.01 -27.65 -11.37
CA GLU A 188 -18.33 -29.04 -11.64
C GLU A 188 -19.80 -29.20 -12.01
N GLN A 189 -20.08 -30.22 -12.82
CA GLN A 189 -21.45 -30.65 -13.06
C GLN A 189 -22.02 -31.18 -11.75
N GLY A 190 -23.17 -30.66 -11.33
CA GLY A 190 -23.87 -31.20 -10.16
C GLY A 190 -24.17 -32.69 -10.32
N PRO A 191 -24.49 -33.39 -9.21
CA PRO A 191 -24.88 -34.81 -9.25
C PRO A 191 -26.07 -35.06 -10.19
#